data_AF-A0A1H2L000-F1
#
_entry.id   AF-A0A1H2L000-F1
#
_cell.length_a   1.000
_cell.length_b   1.000
_cell.length_c   1.000
_cell.angle_alpha   90.00
_cell.angle_beta   90.00
_cell.angle_gamma   90.00
#
_symmetry.space_group_name_H-M   'P 1'
#
loop_
_entity.id
_entity.type
_entity.pdbx_description
1 polymer ?
#
loop_
_entity_poly.entity_id
_entity_poly.type
_entity_poly.pdbx_seq_one_letter_code
_entity_poly.pdbx_strand_id
1 'polypeptide(L)'
;MISAVEYAVVNLGAIATLRASTPQLDFLAHHSWYDLDVDSAHRSMASRVLLRSESPEPDFTSNLVIQHFSLGRTEVVRLSELDTTLDIAALGDAVVLNHAVDLNGYLCVDDGTYRADGFQLFVRRSQLAYASADGKSMLSILTATTPEQTWMTTNSEITEMEGRWLQTITNTTSGASQGPTSPESFRCSSPTRY
;
A
#
# COMPACT_ATOMS: atom_id res chain seq x y z
N MET A 1 6.23 14.57 3.09
CA MET A 1 5.34 14.92 1.96
C MET A 1 5.13 13.65 1.14
N ILE A 2 3.97 13.46 0.52
CA ILE A 2 3.70 12.29 -0.35
C ILE A 2 3.38 12.86 -1.73
N SER A 3 4.24 12.59 -2.70
CA SER A 3 4.25 13.22 -4.03
C SER A 3 2.96 12.94 -4.80
N ALA A 4 2.42 11.73 -4.68
CA ALA A 4 1.14 11.36 -5.28
C ALA A 4 -0.06 12.13 -4.65
N VAL A 5 -0.02 12.38 -3.34
CA VAL A 5 -1.04 13.19 -2.66
C VAL A 5 -0.93 14.65 -3.08
N GLU A 6 0.29 15.19 -3.12
CA GLU A 6 0.53 16.57 -3.58
C GLU A 6 0.05 16.76 -5.02
N TYR A 7 0.42 15.85 -5.92
CA TYR A 7 -0.05 15.87 -7.31
C TYR A 7 -1.57 15.89 -7.40
N ALA A 8 -2.26 15.02 -6.65
CA ALA A 8 -3.72 14.95 -6.66
C ALA A 8 -4.38 16.25 -6.15
N VAL A 9 -3.85 16.84 -5.08
CA VAL A 9 -4.37 18.10 -4.52
C VAL A 9 -4.16 19.25 -5.51
N VAL A 10 -2.95 19.40 -6.05
CA VAL A 10 -2.58 20.54 -6.89
C VAL A 10 -3.18 20.45 -8.29
N ASN A 11 -3.13 19.27 -8.92
CA ASN A 11 -3.48 19.12 -10.33
C ASN A 11 -4.91 18.61 -10.55
N LEU A 12 -5.47 17.85 -9.60
CA LEU A 12 -6.82 17.27 -9.73
C LEU A 12 -7.85 17.95 -8.81
N GLY A 13 -7.42 18.91 -7.99
CA GLY A 13 -8.29 19.56 -7.00
C GLY A 13 -8.82 18.59 -5.94
N ALA A 14 -8.11 17.48 -5.70
CA ALA A 14 -8.53 16.46 -4.75
C ALA A 14 -8.47 16.96 -3.30
N ILE A 15 -9.35 16.44 -2.45
CA ILE A 15 -9.23 16.56 -0.99
C ILE A 15 -8.77 15.20 -0.47
N ALA A 16 -7.47 15.09 -0.22
CA ALA A 16 -6.88 13.86 0.32
C ALA A 16 -7.33 13.63 1.76
N THR A 17 -8.08 12.55 1.98
CA THR A 17 -8.61 12.18 3.31
C THR A 17 -8.02 10.85 3.73
N LEU A 18 -7.26 10.84 4.83
CA LEU A 18 -6.81 9.59 5.46
C LEU A 18 -8.02 8.80 5.96
N ARG A 19 -8.03 7.49 5.68
CA ARG A 19 -9.06 6.55 6.11
C ARG A 19 -8.50 5.63 7.18
N ALA A 20 -9.32 5.31 8.17
CA ALA A 20 -9.03 4.20 9.07
C ALA A 20 -8.99 2.89 8.27
N SER A 21 -8.22 1.90 8.75
CA SER A 21 -8.28 0.55 8.21
C SER A 21 -9.69 -0.03 8.41
N THR A 22 -10.18 -0.78 7.42
CA THR A 22 -11.43 -1.53 7.51
C THR A 22 -11.12 -3.02 7.39
N PRO A 23 -12.02 -3.92 7.84
CA PRO A 23 -11.78 -5.36 7.69
C PRO A 23 -11.52 -5.83 6.25
N GLN A 24 -11.99 -5.09 5.24
CA GLN A 24 -11.75 -5.37 3.82
C GLN A 24 -10.37 -4.94 3.34
N LEU A 25 -9.73 -4.00 4.02
CA LEU A 25 -8.37 -3.53 3.75
C LEU A 25 -7.34 -4.18 4.69
N ASP A 26 -7.82 -4.99 5.64
CA ASP A 26 -6.99 -5.64 6.62
C ASP A 26 -6.36 -6.92 6.07
N PHE A 27 -5.13 -7.19 6.49
CA PHE A 27 -4.42 -8.43 6.15
C PHE A 27 -3.78 -9.04 7.40
N LEU A 28 -3.57 -10.35 7.38
CA LEU A 28 -2.92 -11.03 8.50
C LEU A 28 -1.43 -10.69 8.52
N ALA A 29 -0.98 -10.08 9.62
CA ALA A 29 0.43 -9.81 9.86
C ALA A 29 1.23 -11.12 9.97
N HIS A 30 2.54 -11.04 9.76
CA HIS A 30 3.45 -12.14 10.08
C HIS A 30 3.46 -12.37 11.61
N HIS A 31 3.66 -13.60 12.07
CA HIS A 31 3.49 -13.97 13.49
C HIS A 31 4.47 -13.25 14.44
N SER A 32 5.59 -12.77 13.92
CA SER A 32 6.57 -11.96 14.67
C SER A 32 6.18 -10.48 14.77
N TRP A 33 5.03 -10.08 14.22
CA TRP A 33 4.57 -8.69 14.17
C TRP A 33 3.25 -8.55 14.89
N TYR A 34 3.06 -7.40 15.53
CA TYR A 34 1.84 -7.08 16.27
C TYR A 34 1.38 -5.65 15.97
N ASP A 35 0.09 -5.43 16.12
CA ASP A 35 -0.53 -4.13 15.91
C ASP A 35 -0.21 -3.15 17.04
N LEU A 36 0.20 -1.94 16.67
CA LEU A 36 0.09 -0.78 17.55
C LEU A 36 -1.40 -0.44 17.71
N ASP A 37 -1.78 0.10 18.86
CA ASP A 37 -3.16 0.52 19.08
C ASP A 37 -3.63 1.56 18.05
N VAL A 38 -4.92 1.47 17.68
CA VAL A 38 -5.52 2.28 16.61
C VAL A 38 -5.42 3.78 16.88
N ASP A 39 -5.54 4.20 18.15
CA ASP A 39 -5.48 5.61 18.51
C ASP A 39 -4.06 6.17 18.31
N SER A 40 -3.03 5.42 18.69
CA SER A 40 -1.64 5.77 18.43
C SER A 40 -1.30 5.78 16.94
N ALA A 41 -1.82 4.82 16.16
CA ALA A 41 -1.65 4.81 14.72
C ALA A 41 -2.26 6.06 14.07
N HIS A 42 -3.50 6.41 14.42
CA HIS A 42 -4.18 7.60 13.88
C HIS A 42 -3.53 8.92 14.31
N ARG A 43 -3.04 9.02 15.55
CA ARG A 43 -2.24 10.19 16.00
C ARG A 43 -0.98 10.40 15.16
N SER A 44 -0.42 9.32 14.63
CA SER A 44 0.73 9.32 13.72
C SER A 44 0.33 9.40 12.24
N MET A 45 -0.92 9.77 11.93
CA MET A 45 -1.45 9.86 10.56
C MET A 45 -1.34 8.54 9.77
N ALA A 46 -1.48 7.40 10.46
CA ALA A 46 -1.48 6.07 9.87
C ALA A 46 -2.84 5.38 10.02
N SER A 47 -3.21 4.58 9.03
CA SER A 47 -4.40 3.71 9.06
C SER A 47 -4.18 2.45 9.91
N ARG A 48 -2.93 1.96 9.94
CA ARG A 48 -2.47 0.80 10.72
C ARG A 48 -0.95 0.88 10.88
N VAL A 49 -0.44 0.45 12.03
CA VAL A 49 1.01 0.33 12.27
C VAL A 49 1.28 -1.03 12.87
N LEU A 50 2.20 -1.77 12.26
CA LEU A 50 2.73 -3.04 12.77
C LEU A 50 4.14 -2.82 13.31
N LEU A 51 4.39 -3.40 14.47
CA LEU A 51 5.70 -3.41 15.11
C LEU A 51 6.23 -4.84 15.15
N ARG A 52 7.51 -5.02 14.84
CA ARG A 52 8.15 -6.32 14.95
C ARG A 52 8.52 -6.60 16.41
N SER A 53 8.17 -7.79 16.88
CA SER A 53 8.62 -8.31 18.16
C SER A 53 10.08 -8.77 18.05
N GLU A 54 10.95 -8.18 18.85
CA GLU A 54 12.39 -8.43 18.86
C GLU A 54 12.86 -8.65 20.30
N SER A 55 13.83 -9.55 20.50
CA SER A 55 14.40 -9.87 21.80
C SER A 55 15.93 -9.99 21.70
N PRO A 56 16.70 -9.15 22.43
CA PRO A 56 16.25 -8.08 23.33
C PRO A 56 15.49 -6.96 22.59
N GLU A 57 14.76 -6.13 23.34
CA GLU A 57 14.07 -4.97 22.77
C GLU A 57 15.12 -4.02 22.12
N PRO A 58 14.95 -3.67 20.84
CA PRO A 58 15.90 -2.84 20.12
C PRO A 58 15.71 -1.37 20.48
N ASP A 59 16.76 -0.56 20.29
CA ASP A 59 16.63 0.90 20.41
C ASP A 59 15.74 1.50 19.29
N PHE A 60 15.62 0.80 18.16
CA PHE A 60 14.69 1.11 17.08
C PHE A 60 13.90 -0.14 16.68
N THR A 61 12.59 -0.11 16.87
CA THR A 61 11.69 -1.20 16.49
C THR A 61 11.36 -1.16 15.01
N SER A 62 11.73 -2.21 14.28
CA SER A 62 11.31 -2.42 12.89
C SER A 62 9.79 -2.32 12.78
N ASN A 63 9.30 -1.52 11.83
CA ASN A 63 7.88 -1.20 11.74
C ASN A 63 7.38 -1.18 10.29
N LEU A 64 6.06 -1.35 10.14
CA LEU A 64 5.34 -1.25 8.88
C LEU A 64 4.14 -0.35 9.09
N VAL A 65 4.10 0.75 8.36
CA VAL A 65 3.06 1.78 8.44
C VAL A 65 2.21 1.71 7.18
N ILE A 66 0.90 1.70 7.35
CA ILE A 66 -0.07 1.68 6.25
C ILE A 66 -0.89 2.95 6.30
N GLN A 67 -1.07 3.57 5.13
CA GLN A 67 -1.91 4.75 4.95
C GLN A 67 -2.84 4.54 3.77
N HIS A 68 -4.14 4.73 3.99
CA HIS A 68 -5.16 4.70 2.94
C HIS A 68 -5.73 6.09 2.76
N PHE A 69 -5.47 6.71 1.62
CA PHE A 69 -6.03 8.01 1.25
C PHE A 69 -7.17 7.82 0.26
N SER A 70 -8.29 8.49 0.54
CA SER A 70 -9.32 8.75 -0.48
C SER A 70 -9.02 10.10 -1.10
N LEU A 71 -8.91 10.14 -2.43
CA LEU A 71 -8.68 11.35 -3.23
C LEU A 71 -9.99 11.91 -3.81
N GLY A 72 -11.13 11.28 -3.48
CA GLY A 72 -12.45 11.70 -3.94
C GLY A 72 -12.81 11.15 -5.31
N ARG A 73 -13.75 11.81 -6.00
CA ARG A 73 -14.17 11.44 -7.36
C ARG A 73 -13.30 12.18 -8.37
N THR A 74 -12.07 11.71 -8.52
CA THR A 74 -11.07 12.20 -9.48
C THR A 74 -10.53 11.03 -10.28
N GLU A 75 -9.65 11.31 -11.25
CA GLU A 75 -8.89 10.28 -11.94
C GLU A 75 -7.99 9.49 -10.97
N VAL A 76 -7.77 8.21 -11.27
CA VAL A 76 -6.79 7.40 -10.54
C VAL A 76 -5.40 7.88 -10.94
N VAL A 77 -4.60 8.31 -9.97
CA VAL A 77 -3.26 8.84 -10.22
C VAL A 77 -2.37 7.75 -10.80
N ARG A 78 -1.83 7.96 -12.00
CA ARG A 78 -0.85 7.06 -12.59
C ARG A 78 0.54 7.36 -12.03
N LEU A 79 0.94 6.58 -11.04
CA LEU A 79 2.16 6.80 -10.27
C LEU A 79 3.45 6.80 -11.12
N SER A 80 3.48 6.07 -12.23
CA SER A 80 4.62 6.06 -13.15
C SER A 80 4.91 7.40 -13.84
N GLU A 81 3.97 8.34 -13.78
CA GLU A 81 4.12 9.69 -14.33
C GLU A 81 4.64 10.68 -13.29
N LEU A 82 4.84 10.21 -12.06
CA LEU A 82 5.37 10.96 -10.94
C LEU A 82 6.73 10.40 -10.52
N ASP A 83 7.58 11.26 -10.00
CA ASP A 83 8.79 10.81 -9.31
C ASP A 83 8.47 10.52 -7.84
N THR A 84 8.02 9.29 -7.55
CA THR A 84 7.68 8.87 -6.18
C THR A 84 8.90 8.77 -5.25
N THR A 85 10.11 8.71 -5.82
CA THR A 85 11.36 8.63 -5.05
C THR A 85 11.63 9.91 -4.24
N LEU A 86 11.01 11.04 -4.61
CA LEU A 86 11.03 12.29 -3.85
C LEU A 86 10.53 12.11 -2.41
N ASP A 87 9.65 11.14 -2.16
CA ASP A 87 9.13 10.86 -0.83
C ASP A 87 10.19 10.25 0.11
N ILE A 88 11.22 9.61 -0.45
CA ILE A 88 12.40 9.13 0.27
C ILE A 88 13.50 10.20 0.26
N ALA A 89 13.74 10.86 -0.88
CA ALA A 89 14.79 11.88 -1.01
C ALA A 89 14.58 13.09 -0.08
N ALA A 90 13.34 13.34 0.36
CA ALA A 90 13.02 14.36 1.34
C ALA A 90 13.40 14.00 2.79
N LEU A 91 13.84 12.77 3.07
CA LEU A 91 14.30 12.34 4.39
C LEU A 91 15.75 12.80 4.65
N GLY A 92 16.15 12.87 5.92
CA GLY A 92 17.49 13.31 6.32
C GLY A 92 18.57 12.35 5.84
N ASP A 93 19.60 12.88 5.16
CA ASP A 93 20.73 12.12 4.59
C ASP A 93 20.30 10.92 3.74
N ALA A 94 19.21 11.07 2.98
CA ALA A 94 18.61 9.96 2.25
C ALA A 94 19.37 9.58 0.97
N VAL A 95 19.37 8.28 0.67
CA VAL A 95 19.86 7.72 -0.59
C VAL A 95 18.76 6.82 -1.17
N VAL A 96 18.27 7.14 -2.36
CA VAL A 96 17.38 6.26 -3.11
C VAL A 96 18.21 5.13 -3.71
N LEU A 97 17.83 3.89 -3.43
CA LEU A 97 18.55 2.70 -3.85
C LEU A 97 17.88 2.01 -5.04
N ASN A 98 16.55 2.03 -5.09
CA ASN A 98 15.78 1.34 -6.11
C ASN A 98 14.44 2.04 -6.34
N HIS A 99 13.93 1.92 -7.56
CA HIS A 99 12.61 2.37 -7.98
C HIS A 99 12.06 1.34 -8.97
N ALA A 100 10.88 0.82 -8.69
CA ALA A 100 10.18 -0.12 -9.54
C ALA A 100 8.73 0.31 -9.77
N VAL A 101 8.25 0.08 -10.99
CA VAL A 101 6.89 0.39 -11.43
C VAL A 101 6.24 -0.87 -11.96
N ASP A 102 5.00 -1.13 -11.54
CA ASP A 102 4.21 -2.27 -11.99
C ASP A 102 2.72 -1.90 -12.09
N LEU A 103 1.85 -2.89 -12.36
CA LEU A 103 0.40 -2.76 -12.51
C LEU A 103 0.03 -1.64 -13.49
N ASN A 104 0.69 -1.63 -14.65
CA ASN A 104 0.50 -0.61 -15.70
C ASN A 104 0.75 0.84 -15.25
N GLY A 105 1.63 1.02 -14.26
CA GLY A 105 2.02 2.33 -13.76
C GLY A 105 1.23 2.82 -12.54
N TYR A 106 0.41 1.96 -11.94
CA TYR A 106 -0.37 2.29 -10.76
C TYR A 106 0.24 1.78 -9.45
N LEU A 107 1.27 0.94 -9.52
CA LEU A 107 2.07 0.52 -8.38
C LEU A 107 3.49 1.05 -8.55
N CYS A 108 3.98 1.80 -7.57
CA CYS A 108 5.39 2.15 -7.43
C CYS A 108 5.94 1.56 -6.15
N VAL A 109 7.19 1.11 -6.20
CA VAL A 109 7.92 0.55 -5.06
C VAL A 109 9.30 1.19 -5.05
N ASP A 110 9.59 1.91 -3.97
CA ASP A 110 10.81 2.67 -3.78
C ASP A 110 11.57 2.11 -2.58
N ASP A 111 12.87 1.87 -2.73
CA ASP A 111 13.74 1.49 -1.63
C ASP A 111 14.80 2.58 -1.41
N GLY A 112 15.19 2.78 -0.16
CA GLY A 112 16.22 3.74 0.18
C GLY A 112 16.77 3.56 1.56
N THR A 113 17.79 4.36 1.88
CA THR A 113 18.29 4.52 3.23
C THR A 113 18.19 5.97 3.65
N TYR A 114 18.12 6.22 4.95
CA TYR A 114 18.13 7.57 5.51
C TYR A 114 18.60 7.53 6.96
N ARG A 115 18.86 8.70 7.54
CA ARG A 115 19.25 8.85 8.94
C ARG A 115 18.17 9.56 9.75
N ALA A 116 17.85 9.01 10.91
CA ALA A 116 16.96 9.63 11.89
C ALA A 116 17.39 9.28 13.32
N ASP A 117 17.41 10.27 14.21
CA ASP A 117 17.69 10.10 15.64
C ASP A 117 18.95 9.26 15.96
N GLY A 118 19.97 9.38 15.11
CA GLY A 118 21.24 8.66 15.24
C GLY A 118 21.27 7.27 14.58
N PHE A 119 20.13 6.75 14.12
CA PHE A 119 20.03 5.45 13.43
C PHE A 119 20.21 5.58 11.92
N GLN A 120 20.90 4.60 11.34
CA GLN A 120 20.91 4.36 9.90
C GLN A 120 19.77 3.38 9.58
N LEU A 121 18.82 3.84 8.77
CA LEU A 121 17.57 3.14 8.52
C LEU A 121 17.48 2.76 7.04
N PHE A 122 16.90 1.59 6.79
CA PHE A 122 16.42 1.18 5.48
C PHE A 122 14.90 1.41 5.43
N VAL A 123 14.42 1.94 4.31
CA VAL A 123 13.00 2.15 4.04
C VAL A 123 12.62 1.51 2.72
N ARG A 124 11.49 0.83 2.72
CA ARG A 124 10.79 0.37 1.53
C ARG A 124 9.39 0.96 1.52
N ARG A 125 9.03 1.68 0.47
CA ARG A 125 7.72 2.32 0.32
C ARG A 125 7.04 1.82 -0.94
N SER A 126 5.90 1.19 -0.77
CA SER A 126 5.05 0.70 -1.85
C SER A 126 3.78 1.56 -1.90
N GLN A 127 3.49 2.13 -3.06
CA GLN A 127 2.35 3.02 -3.30
C GLN A 127 1.48 2.41 -4.39
N LEU A 128 0.19 2.22 -4.10
CA LEU A 128 -0.79 1.68 -5.03
C LEU A 128 -1.94 2.68 -5.19
N ALA A 129 -2.11 3.19 -6.41
CA ALA A 129 -3.27 3.99 -6.80
C ALA A 129 -4.33 3.09 -7.46
N TYR A 130 -5.60 3.27 -7.09
CA TYR A 130 -6.70 2.45 -7.62
C TYR A 130 -8.05 3.16 -7.52
N ALA A 131 -9.06 2.62 -8.21
CA ALA A 131 -10.45 3.00 -8.01
C ALA A 131 -11.13 2.06 -7.02
N SER A 132 -11.77 2.61 -5.98
CA SER A 132 -12.65 1.83 -5.11
C SER A 132 -13.93 1.40 -5.83
N ALA A 133 -14.66 0.44 -5.25
CA ALA A 133 -15.93 -0.06 -5.82
C ALA A 133 -17.00 1.04 -5.99
N ASP A 134 -16.97 2.11 -5.20
CA ASP A 134 -17.86 3.27 -5.33
C ASP A 134 -17.35 4.35 -6.31
N GLY A 135 -16.27 4.05 -7.04
CA GLY A 135 -15.69 4.89 -8.09
C GLY A 135 -14.90 6.08 -7.57
N LYS A 136 -14.33 5.99 -6.35
CA LYS A 136 -13.41 7.02 -5.84
C LYS A 136 -11.98 6.63 -6.16
N SER A 137 -11.16 7.63 -6.46
CA SER A 137 -9.72 7.48 -6.55
C SER A 137 -9.15 7.30 -5.14
N MET A 138 -8.29 6.29 -5.00
CA MET A 138 -7.68 5.88 -3.75
C MET A 138 -6.17 5.76 -3.94
N LEU A 139 -5.42 6.06 -2.88
CA LEU A 139 -3.99 5.82 -2.79
C LEU A 139 -3.72 5.06 -1.48
N SER A 140 -3.24 3.83 -1.61
CA SER A 140 -2.78 3.03 -0.47
C SER A 140 -1.26 3.00 -0.46
N ILE A 141 -0.69 3.19 0.72
CA ILE A 141 0.76 3.24 0.91
C ILE A 141 1.12 2.26 2.02
N LEU A 142 2.15 1.46 1.78
CA LEU A 142 2.81 0.62 2.76
C LEU A 142 4.26 1.11 2.87
N THR A 143 4.69 1.51 4.05
CA THR A 143 6.07 1.92 4.32
C THR A 143 6.65 1.01 5.39
N ALA A 144 7.64 0.20 5.05
CA ALA A 144 8.41 -0.58 5.99
C ALA A 144 9.72 0.15 6.33
N THR A 145 10.07 0.20 7.61
CA THR A 145 11.30 0.84 8.10
C THR A 145 12.01 -0.09 9.07
N THR A 146 13.29 -0.31 8.86
CA THR A 146 14.14 -1.12 9.73
C THR A 146 15.50 -0.45 9.95
N PRO A 147 16.23 -0.80 11.01
CA PRO A 147 17.67 -0.56 11.03
C PRO A 147 18.32 -1.25 9.82
N GLU A 148 19.31 -0.61 9.20
CA GLU A 148 19.98 -1.17 8.01
C GLU A 148 20.56 -2.57 8.27
N GLN A 149 21.15 -2.77 9.45
CA GLN A 149 21.69 -4.06 9.88
C GLN A 149 20.64 -5.18 10.02
N THR A 150 19.37 -4.82 10.20
CA THR A 150 18.25 -5.76 10.42
C THR A 150 17.50 -6.06 9.11
N TRP A 151 17.77 -5.30 8.04
CA TRP A 151 17.05 -5.44 6.77
C TRP A 151 17.12 -6.87 6.21
N MET A 152 18.32 -7.47 6.18
CA MET A 152 18.52 -8.79 5.59
C MET A 152 17.74 -9.91 6.27
N THR A 153 17.46 -9.78 7.58
CA THR A 153 16.72 -10.79 8.34
C THR A 153 15.21 -10.57 8.34
N THR A 154 14.76 -9.36 7.98
CA THR A 154 13.34 -8.96 8.05
C THR A 154 12.70 -8.76 6.68
N ASN A 155 13.49 -8.58 5.63
CA ASN A 155 13.01 -8.30 4.28
C ASN A 155 12.04 -9.37 3.76
N SER A 156 12.25 -10.66 4.05
CA SER A 156 11.32 -11.70 3.62
C SER A 156 9.95 -11.57 4.30
N GLU A 157 9.92 -11.23 5.58
CA GLU A 157 8.69 -11.00 6.34
C GLU A 157 7.94 -9.77 5.79
N ILE A 158 8.68 -8.69 5.50
CA ILE A 158 8.15 -7.45 4.93
C ILE A 158 7.58 -7.69 3.54
N THR A 159 8.32 -8.38 2.67
CA THR A 159 7.89 -8.70 1.30
C THR A 159 6.65 -9.58 1.30
N GLU A 160 6.56 -10.54 2.23
CA GLU A 160 5.36 -11.37 2.39
C GLU A 160 4.15 -10.53 2.81
N MET A 161 4.31 -9.65 3.80
CA MET A 161 3.25 -8.74 4.23
C MET A 161 2.84 -7.75 3.14
N GLU A 162 3.79 -7.23 2.36
CA GLU A 162 3.52 -6.40 1.18
C GLU A 162 2.69 -7.17 0.14
N GLY A 163 3.05 -8.42 -0.15
CA GLY A 163 2.29 -9.26 -1.07
C GLY A 163 0.85 -9.51 -0.60
N ARG A 164 0.65 -9.78 0.70
CA ARG A 164 -0.69 -9.95 1.30
C ARG A 164 -1.50 -8.65 1.24
N TRP A 165 -0.88 -7.51 1.56
CA TRP A 165 -1.48 -6.18 1.47
C TRP A 165 -1.94 -5.88 0.04
N LEU A 166 -1.08 -6.13 -0.95
CA LEU A 166 -1.39 -5.92 -2.37
C LEU A 166 -2.55 -6.81 -2.82
N GLN A 167 -2.53 -8.08 -2.43
CA GLN A 167 -3.60 -9.03 -2.74
C GLN A 167 -4.94 -8.60 -2.12
N THR A 168 -4.94 -8.14 -0.86
CA THR A 168 -6.15 -7.66 -0.18
C THR A 168 -6.77 -6.47 -0.92
N ILE A 169 -5.95 -5.47 -1.29
CA ILE A 169 -6.47 -4.28 -1.96
C ILE A 169 -6.99 -4.62 -3.36
N THR A 170 -6.21 -5.34 -4.16
CA THR A 170 -6.59 -5.70 -5.53
C THR A 170 -7.83 -6.60 -5.60
N ASN A 171 -8.05 -7.48 -4.63
CA ASN A 171 -9.29 -8.25 -4.51
C ASN A 171 -10.50 -7.37 -4.20
N THR A 172 -10.32 -6.33 -3.38
CA THR A 172 -11.40 -5.42 -2.98
C THR A 172 -11.84 -4.49 -4.12
N THR A 173 -10.94 -4.18 -5.07
CA THR A 173 -11.27 -3.37 -6.25
C THR A 173 -11.92 -4.18 -7.37
N SER A 174 -11.61 -5.47 -7.46
CA SER A 174 -12.09 -6.37 -8.51
C SER A 174 -13.54 -6.85 -8.29
N GLY A 175 -14.13 -6.56 -7.11
CA GLY A 175 -15.48 -6.96 -6.74
C GLY A 175 -16.64 -6.21 -7.42
N ALA A 176 -16.36 -5.19 -8.26
CA ALA A 176 -17.39 -4.44 -9.00
C ALA A 176 -17.73 -5.01 -10.39
N SER A 177 -17.11 -6.11 -10.80
CA SER A 177 -17.38 -6.75 -12.10
C SER A 177 -17.50 -8.27 -12.01
N GLN A 178 -18.44 -8.78 -11.21
CA GLN A 178 -19.04 -10.10 -11.44
C GLN A 178 -20.55 -10.04 -11.17
N GLY A 179 -21.31 -9.72 -12.21
CA GLY A 179 -22.72 -10.12 -12.28
C GLY A 179 -22.82 -11.64 -12.39
N PRO A 180 -23.94 -12.26 -11.99
CA PRO A 180 -24.05 -13.70 -11.90
C PRO A 180 -24.18 -14.29 -13.30
N THR A 181 -23.11 -14.89 -13.83
CA THR A 181 -23.27 -15.85 -14.93
C THR A 181 -23.55 -17.22 -14.33
N SER A 182 -24.82 -17.45 -13.98
CA SER A 182 -25.36 -18.80 -13.93
C SER A 182 -25.09 -19.48 -15.27
N PRO A 183 -24.60 -20.74 -15.30
CA PRO A 183 -24.53 -21.47 -16.56
C PRO A 183 -25.94 -21.90 -16.94
N GLU A 184 -26.63 -21.09 -17.75
CA GLU A 184 -27.79 -21.57 -18.49
C GLU A 184 -27.31 -22.65 -19.46
N SER A 185 -27.65 -23.88 -19.11
CA SER A 185 -27.62 -25.05 -19.96
C SER A 185 -28.22 -24.74 -21.33
N PHE A 186 -27.37 -24.66 -22.36
CA PHE A 186 -27.81 -24.72 -23.75
C PHE A 186 -28.42 -26.10 -24.01
N ARG A 187 -29.76 -26.19 -23.94
CA ARG A 187 -30.51 -27.27 -24.57
C ARG A 187 -30.64 -26.94 -26.06
N CYS A 188 -29.88 -27.63 -26.90
CA CYS A 188 -30.19 -27.73 -28.32
C CYS A 188 -31.52 -28.49 -28.47
N SER A 189 -32.59 -27.77 -28.81
CA SER A 189 -33.81 -28.36 -29.34
C SER A 189 -33.65 -28.54 -30.85
N SER A 190 -33.58 -29.79 -31.31
CA SER A 190 -33.67 -30.15 -32.72
C SER A 190 -35.05 -29.76 -33.28
N PRO A 191 -35.14 -29.13 -34.46
CA PRO A 191 -36.39 -29.09 -35.21
C PRO A 191 -36.46 -30.30 -36.15
N THR A 192 -37.46 -31.16 -35.95
CA THR A 192 -37.88 -32.18 -36.90
C THR A 192 -38.56 -31.52 -38.11
N ARG A 193 -38.14 -31.89 -39.34
CA ARG A 193 -38.97 -32.25 -40.52
C ARG A 193 -38.12 -32.21 -41.80
N TYR A 194 -37.97 -33.35 -42.47
CA TYR A 194 -38.82 -33.80 -43.58
C TYR A 194 -38.90 -35.32 -43.57
#